data_AF-A0A2V7MZB9-F1
#
_entry.id   AF-A0A2V7MZB9-F1
#
_cell.length_a   1.000
_cell.length_b   1.000
_cell.length_c   1.000
_cell.angle_alpha   90.00
_cell.angle_beta   90.00
_cell.angle_gamma   90.00
#
_symmetry.space_group_name_H-M   'P 1'
#
loop_
_entity.id
_entity.type
_entity.pdbx_description
1 polymer ?
#
loop_
_entity_poly.entity_id
_entity_poly.type
_entity_poly.pdbx_seq_one_letter_code
_entity_poly.pdbx_strand_id
1 'polypeptide(L)'
;MENALYYTFSTIAQALAAAIALLGAFTLYRLQLLQAAMLEAATILRTHTSANRAAIDAAYIVADYNRVFELVRAADAKTQLTEIRAGLEKFSRLLGEKRSVLRTFQVGLVASVLVILGSVIVLSFAPLIVRSGLAALFLAAGCVSLGVCLGLYGRLLLGHVA
;
A
#
# COMPACT_ATOMS: atom_id res chain seq x y z
N MET A 1 24.04 -12.84 -27.24
CA MET A 1 23.33 -11.73 -26.58
C MET A 1 21.82 -11.98 -26.49
N GLU A 2 21.22 -12.60 -27.50
CA GLU A 2 19.78 -12.95 -27.49
C GLU A 2 19.33 -13.80 -26.30
N ASN A 3 20.02 -14.91 -26.02
CA ASN A 3 19.72 -15.74 -24.84
C ASN A 3 19.80 -14.95 -23.53
N ALA A 4 20.78 -14.04 -23.40
CA ALA A 4 20.93 -13.22 -22.20
C ALA A 4 19.73 -12.27 -22.01
N LEU A 5 19.23 -11.64 -23.08
CA LEU A 5 18.01 -10.83 -23.06
C LEU A 5 16.79 -11.65 -22.58
N TYR A 6 16.58 -12.82 -23.18
CA TYR A 6 15.47 -13.70 -22.79
C TYR A 6 15.55 -14.12 -21.32
N TYR A 7 16.71 -14.59 -20.86
CA TYR A 7 16.88 -15.02 -19.47
C TYR A 7 16.73 -13.85 -18.48
N THR A 8 17.36 -12.71 -18.74
CA THR A 8 17.32 -11.58 -17.81
C THR A 8 15.91 -11.01 -17.65
N PHE A 9 15.23 -10.70 -18.75
CA PHE A 9 13.90 -10.10 -18.66
C PHE A 9 12.82 -11.09 -18.16
N SER A 10 12.95 -12.38 -18.48
CA SER A 10 12.10 -13.42 -17.86
C SER A 10 12.33 -13.50 -16.35
N THR A 11 13.58 -13.46 -15.90
CA THR A 11 13.93 -13.51 -14.47
C THR A 11 13.46 -12.25 -13.73
N ILE A 12 13.61 -11.06 -14.33
CA ILE A 12 13.11 -9.79 -13.78
C ILE A 12 11.60 -9.86 -13.58
N ALA A 13 10.86 -10.31 -14.60
CA ALA A 13 9.40 -10.42 -14.51
C ALA A 13 8.95 -11.40 -13.41
N GLN A 14 9.60 -12.57 -13.33
CA GLN A 14 9.31 -13.58 -12.30
C GLN A 14 9.64 -13.07 -10.89
N ALA A 15 10.80 -12.43 -10.71
CA ALA A 15 11.21 -11.88 -9.42
C ALA A 15 10.26 -10.77 -8.94
N LEU A 16 9.85 -9.87 -9.84
CA LEU A 16 8.87 -8.83 -9.53
C LEU A 16 7.49 -9.41 -9.20
N ALA A 17 7.04 -10.44 -9.92
CA ALA A 17 5.79 -11.11 -9.61
C ALA A 17 5.80 -11.74 -8.20
N ALA A 18 6.89 -12.42 -7.85
CA ALA A 18 7.06 -12.98 -6.50
C ALA A 18 7.11 -11.87 -5.42
N ALA A 19 7.80 -10.79 -5.70
CA ALA A 19 7.91 -9.65 -4.79
C ALA A 19 6.56 -8.93 -4.60
N ILE A 20 5.74 -8.79 -5.65
CA ILE A 20 4.36 -8.28 -5.55
C ILE A 20 3.53 -9.15 -4.59
N ALA A 21 3.63 -10.47 -4.71
CA ALA A 21 2.88 -11.39 -3.84
C ALA A 21 3.26 -11.21 -2.36
N LEU A 22 4.57 -11.14 -2.06
CA LEU A 22 5.07 -10.88 -0.72
C LEU A 22 4.57 -9.53 -0.18
N LEU A 23 4.64 -8.50 -1.02
CA LEU A 23 4.27 -7.14 -0.65
C LEU A 23 2.76 -7.00 -0.43
N GLY A 24 1.95 -7.72 -1.22
CA GLY A 24 0.52 -7.88 -0.98
C GLY A 24 0.22 -8.55 0.35
N ALA A 25 0.89 -9.66 0.67
CA ALA A 25 0.72 -10.36 1.95
C ALA A 25 1.08 -9.46 3.14
N PHE A 26 2.20 -8.75 3.09
CA PHE A 26 2.62 -7.84 4.16
C PHE A 26 1.66 -6.65 4.32
N THR A 27 1.21 -6.09 3.21
CA THR A 27 0.24 -4.98 3.22
C THR A 27 -1.09 -5.41 3.83
N LEU A 28 -1.60 -6.59 3.46
CA LEU A 28 -2.83 -7.15 4.04
C LEU A 28 -2.69 -7.38 5.54
N TYR A 29 -1.58 -7.98 5.98
CA TYR A 29 -1.29 -8.17 7.40
C TYR A 29 -1.27 -6.85 8.18
N ARG A 30 -0.62 -5.82 7.63
CA ARG A 30 -0.58 -4.49 8.27
C ARG A 30 -1.95 -3.82 8.29
N LEU A 31 -2.75 -3.95 7.24
CA LEU A 31 -4.12 -3.43 7.21
C LEU A 31 -4.99 -4.11 8.28
N GLN A 32 -4.81 -5.41 8.52
CA GLN A 32 -5.50 -6.13 9.58
C GLN A 32 -5.11 -5.60 10.97
N LEU A 33 -3.81 -5.36 11.21
CA LEU A 33 -3.34 -4.75 12.47
C LEU A 33 -3.92 -3.35 12.69
N LEU A 34 -3.89 -2.50 11.65
CA LEU A 34 -4.46 -1.15 11.72
C LEU A 34 -5.98 -1.19 11.94
N GLN A 35 -6.67 -2.14 11.33
CA GLN A 35 -8.11 -2.33 11.53
C GLN A 35 -8.43 -2.76 12.96
N ALA A 36 -7.63 -3.64 13.57
CA ALA A 36 -7.76 -4.02 14.97
C ALA A 36 -7.54 -2.82 15.91
N ALA A 37 -6.51 -2.00 15.64
CA ALA A 37 -6.25 -0.78 16.41
C ALA A 37 -7.37 0.28 16.26
N MET A 38 -7.94 0.41 15.05
CA MET A 38 -9.10 1.27 14.81
C MET A 38 -10.34 0.77 15.55
N LEU A 39 -10.58 -0.54 15.61
CA LEU A 39 -11.68 -1.12 16.36
C LEU A 39 -11.57 -0.77 17.86
N GLU A 40 -10.38 -0.92 18.44
CA GLU A 40 -10.10 -0.56 19.84
C GLU A 40 -10.34 0.93 20.12
N ALA A 41 -9.85 1.81 19.24
CA ALA A 41 -10.08 3.24 19.37
C ALA A 41 -11.57 3.61 19.17
N ALA A 42 -12.27 2.96 18.23
CA ALA A 42 -13.70 3.14 18.00
C ALA A 42 -14.54 2.69 19.19
N THR A 43 -14.16 1.61 19.89
CA THR A 43 -14.86 1.19 21.12
C THR A 43 -14.80 2.26 22.21
N ILE A 44 -13.64 2.91 22.40
CA ILE A 44 -13.49 4.01 23.37
C ILE A 44 -14.37 5.20 22.93
N LEU A 45 -14.34 5.57 21.65
CA LEU A 45 -15.18 6.67 21.14
C LEU A 45 -16.68 6.38 21.31
N ARG A 46 -17.10 5.12 21.13
CA ARG A 46 -18.48 4.66 21.31
C ARG A 46 -18.94 4.68 22.76
N THR A 47 -18.10 4.28 23.71
CA THR A 47 -18.49 4.24 25.14
C THR A 47 -18.60 5.63 25.74
N HIS A 48 -17.80 6.59 25.27
CA HIS A 48 -17.74 7.95 25.82
C HIS A 48 -18.65 8.96 25.08
N THR A 49 -19.28 8.59 23.95
CA THR A 49 -20.18 9.48 23.19
C THR A 49 -21.64 9.03 23.32
N SER A 50 -22.47 9.84 23.99
CA SER A 50 -23.93 9.59 24.09
C SER A 50 -24.73 10.16 22.91
N ALA A 51 -24.17 11.14 22.19
CA ALA A 51 -24.80 11.77 21.03
C ALA A 51 -24.76 10.86 19.79
N ASN A 52 -25.88 10.73 19.07
CA ASN A 52 -25.98 9.92 17.85
C ASN A 52 -25.60 8.44 18.01
N ARG A 53 -25.77 7.87 19.21
CA ARG A 53 -25.39 6.49 19.55
C ARG A 53 -25.94 5.44 18.57
N ALA A 54 -27.19 5.59 18.12
CA ALA A 54 -27.78 4.68 17.13
C ALA A 54 -27.07 4.72 15.76
N ALA A 55 -26.64 5.91 15.30
CA ALA A 55 -25.92 6.07 14.04
C ALA A 55 -24.46 5.61 14.15
N ILE A 56 -23.83 5.84 15.31
CA ILE A 56 -22.48 5.34 15.62
C ILE A 56 -22.49 3.80 15.70
N ASP A 57 -23.48 3.21 16.37
CA ASP A 57 -23.62 1.75 16.47
C ASP A 57 -23.87 1.12 15.09
N ALA A 58 -24.73 1.73 14.26
CA ALA A 58 -24.94 1.27 12.89
C ALA A 58 -23.64 1.33 12.06
N ALA A 59 -22.88 2.41 12.15
CA ALA A 59 -21.60 2.54 11.45
C ALA A 59 -20.53 1.56 11.99
N TYR A 60 -20.52 1.31 13.29
CA TYR A 60 -19.61 0.36 13.93
C TYR A 60 -19.90 -1.08 13.50
N ILE A 61 -21.17 -1.48 13.42
CA ILE A 61 -21.59 -2.83 12.97
C ILE A 61 -21.15 -3.09 11.53
N VAL A 62 -21.22 -2.08 10.67
CA VAL A 62 -20.80 -2.19 9.25
C VAL A 62 -19.29 -1.96 9.08
N ALA A 63 -18.54 -1.79 10.18
CA ALA A 63 -17.10 -1.47 10.17
C ALA A 63 -16.75 -0.22 9.34
N ASP A 64 -17.68 0.73 9.21
CA ASP A 64 -17.45 2.03 8.59
C ASP A 64 -16.85 3.02 9.59
N TYR A 65 -15.57 2.77 9.88
CA TYR A 65 -14.75 3.53 10.82
C TYR A 65 -14.63 5.02 10.46
N ASN A 66 -14.71 5.38 9.17
CA ASN A 66 -14.72 6.78 8.74
C ASN A 66 -16.01 7.48 9.21
N ARG A 67 -17.15 6.81 9.04
CA ARG A 67 -18.45 7.32 9.47
C ARG A 67 -18.53 7.46 10.98
N VAL A 68 -17.99 6.50 11.75
CA VAL A 68 -17.86 6.59 13.21
C VAL A 68 -17.05 7.83 13.59
N PHE A 69 -15.90 8.05 12.96
CA PHE A 69 -15.07 9.22 13.21
C PHE A 69 -15.77 10.55 12.91
N GLU A 70 -16.47 10.67 11.78
CA GLU A 70 -17.20 11.89 11.41
C GLU A 70 -18.32 12.20 12.41
N LEU A 71 -19.09 11.17 12.81
CA LEU A 71 -20.19 11.32 13.75
C LEU A 71 -19.70 11.75 15.14
N VAL A 72 -18.60 11.15 15.62
CA VAL A 72 -18.01 11.49 16.92
C VAL A 72 -17.33 12.87 16.87
N ARG A 73 -16.66 13.22 15.76
CA ARG A 73 -16.09 14.56 15.56
C ARG A 73 -17.17 15.65 15.56
N ALA A 74 -18.31 15.39 14.92
CA ALA A 74 -19.45 16.32 14.92
C ALA A 74 -20.09 16.46 16.32
N ALA A 75 -20.06 15.41 17.13
CA ALA A 75 -20.51 15.43 18.52
C ALA A 75 -19.53 16.13 19.47
N ASP A 76 -18.21 15.94 19.28
CA ASP A 76 -17.17 16.62 20.07
C ASP A 76 -17.17 18.13 19.86
N ALA A 77 -17.43 18.59 18.63
CA ALA A 77 -17.58 20.02 18.33
C ALA A 77 -18.64 20.72 19.21
N LYS A 78 -19.58 19.95 19.79
CA LYS A 78 -20.60 20.45 20.73
C LYS A 78 -20.26 20.23 22.21
N THR A 79 -19.38 19.29 22.54
CA THR A 79 -19.25 18.76 23.92
C THR A 79 -17.87 19.00 24.55
N GLN A 80 -16.83 19.31 23.75
CA GLN A 80 -15.47 19.65 24.20
C GLN A 80 -14.86 18.71 25.28
N LEU A 81 -15.05 17.40 25.15
CA LEU A 81 -14.47 16.44 26.10
C LEU A 81 -13.04 16.08 25.70
N THR A 82 -12.08 16.30 26.59
CA THR A 82 -10.65 16.05 26.37
C THR A 82 -10.33 14.58 26.04
N GLU A 83 -11.05 13.63 26.62
CA GLU A 83 -10.89 12.19 26.33
C GLU A 83 -11.33 11.82 24.90
N ILE A 84 -12.40 12.44 24.40
CA ILE A 84 -12.90 12.22 23.04
C ILE A 84 -11.91 12.78 22.02
N ARG A 85 -11.30 13.94 22.30
CA ARG A 85 -10.25 14.52 21.46
C ARG A 85 -9.01 13.62 21.35
N ALA A 86 -8.54 13.05 22.46
CA ALA A 86 -7.40 12.13 22.44
C ALA A 86 -7.70 10.87 21.61
N GLY A 87 -8.91 10.32 21.75
CA GLY A 87 -9.38 9.19 20.91
C GLY A 87 -9.48 9.55 19.43
N LEU A 88 -10.02 10.72 19.10
CA LEU A 88 -10.11 11.25 17.72
C LEU A 88 -8.72 11.46 17.11
N GLU A 89 -7.77 12.02 17.87
CA GLU A 89 -6.42 12.25 17.37
C GLU A 89 -5.73 10.92 17.05
N LYS A 90 -5.78 9.95 17.98
CA LYS A 90 -5.25 8.60 17.75
C LYS A 90 -5.89 7.94 16.52
N PHE A 91 -7.20 8.06 16.36
CA PHE A 91 -7.92 7.51 15.21
C PHE A 91 -7.54 8.17 13.87
N SER A 92 -7.37 9.49 13.88
CA SER A 92 -6.96 10.25 12.70
C SER A 92 -5.55 9.88 12.24
N ARG A 93 -4.63 9.61 13.19
CA ARG A 93 -3.28 9.11 12.90
C ARG A 93 -3.33 7.73 12.26
N LEU A 94 -4.11 6.80 12.82
CA LEU A 94 -4.30 5.46 12.27
C LEU A 94 -4.90 5.48 10.85
N LEU A 95 -5.84 6.39 10.57
CA LEU A 95 -6.40 6.59 9.23
C LEU A 95 -5.36 7.14 8.24
N GLY A 96 -4.54 8.08 8.70
CA GLY A 96 -3.41 8.61 7.93
C GLY A 96 -2.41 7.52 7.57
N GLU A 97 -2.04 6.68 8.54
CA GLU A 97 -1.15 5.53 8.33
C GLU A 97 -1.74 4.54 7.34
N LYS A 98 -3.01 4.13 7.50
CA LYS A 98 -3.70 3.24 6.56
C LYS A 98 -3.66 3.77 5.12
N ARG A 99 -3.94 5.06 4.93
CA ARG A 99 -3.94 5.68 3.60
C ARG A 99 -2.52 5.79 3.02
N SER A 100 -1.54 6.08 3.87
CA SER A 100 -0.12 6.12 3.49
C SER A 100 0.37 4.74 3.03
N VAL A 101 0.04 3.68 3.78
CA VAL A 101 0.36 2.28 3.45
C VAL A 101 -0.24 1.92 2.10
N LEU A 102 -1.54 2.17 1.90
CA LEU A 102 -2.23 1.87 0.64
C LEU A 102 -1.67 2.65 -0.56
N ARG A 103 -1.36 3.94 -0.37
CA ARG A 103 -0.83 4.77 -1.46
C ARG A 103 0.56 4.28 -1.89
N THR A 104 1.42 3.97 -0.93
CA THR A 104 2.78 3.48 -1.22
C THR A 104 2.73 2.08 -1.86
N PHE A 105 1.83 1.22 -1.37
CA PHE A 105 1.53 -0.07 -1.99
C PHE A 105 1.12 0.06 -3.46
N GLN A 106 0.15 0.95 -3.75
CA GLN A 106 -0.33 1.19 -5.11
C GLN A 106 0.78 1.67 -6.04
N VAL A 107 1.63 2.61 -5.59
CA VAL A 107 2.75 3.10 -6.39
C VAL A 107 3.73 1.97 -6.70
N GLY A 108 4.11 1.17 -5.70
CA GLY A 108 5.00 0.02 -5.90
C GLY A 108 4.40 -1.07 -6.80
N LEU A 109 3.09 -1.32 -6.68
CA LEU A 109 2.37 -2.29 -7.52
C LEU A 109 2.35 -1.83 -8.99
N VAL A 110 1.96 -0.59 -9.25
CA VAL A 110 1.87 -0.03 -10.60
C VAL A 110 3.25 -0.01 -11.27
N ALA A 111 4.28 0.42 -10.54
CA ALA A 111 5.65 0.42 -11.06
C ALA A 111 6.09 -0.98 -11.50
N SER A 112 5.86 -2.00 -10.67
CA SER A 112 6.26 -3.37 -11.00
C SER A 112 5.45 -3.97 -12.14
N VAL A 113 4.15 -3.69 -12.22
CA VAL A 113 3.32 -4.11 -13.37
C VAL A 113 3.85 -3.50 -14.67
N LEU A 114 4.22 -2.22 -14.66
CA LEU A 114 4.81 -1.56 -15.83
C LEU A 114 6.15 -2.20 -16.24
N VAL A 115 7.00 -2.59 -15.29
CA VAL A 115 8.27 -3.27 -15.59
C VAL A 115 8.04 -4.69 -16.12
N ILE A 116 7.05 -5.42 -15.59
CA ILE A 116 6.67 -6.74 -16.10
C ILE A 116 6.16 -6.64 -17.54
N LEU A 117 5.25 -5.70 -17.82
CA LEU A 117 4.75 -5.45 -19.18
C LEU A 117 5.87 -5.02 -20.12
N GLY A 118 6.74 -4.12 -19.67
CA GLY A 118 7.94 -3.69 -20.40
C GLY A 118 8.85 -4.87 -20.74
N SER A 119 9.03 -5.79 -19.79
CA SER A 119 9.81 -7.02 -20.00
C SER A 119 9.22 -7.88 -21.12
N VAL A 120 7.90 -8.11 -21.11
CA VAL A 120 7.21 -8.89 -22.16
C VAL A 120 7.34 -8.23 -23.53
N ILE A 121 7.22 -6.89 -23.60
CA ILE A 121 7.40 -6.13 -24.84
C ILE A 121 8.83 -6.29 -25.36
N VAL A 122 9.84 -6.12 -24.49
CA VAL A 122 11.25 -6.28 -24.87
C VAL A 122 11.55 -7.70 -25.37
N LEU A 123 10.98 -8.74 -24.76
CA LEU A 123 11.11 -10.11 -25.25
C LEU A 123 10.51 -10.29 -26.65
N SER A 124 9.37 -9.65 -26.93
CA SER A 124 8.69 -9.75 -28.23
C SER A 124 9.51 -9.12 -29.35
N PHE A 125 10.28 -8.07 -29.03
CA PHE A 125 11.18 -7.37 -29.97
C PHE A 125 12.66 -7.79 -29.84
N ALA A 126 12.97 -8.81 -29.04
CA ALA A 126 14.33 -9.29 -28.80
C ALA A 126 15.15 -9.52 -30.09
N PRO A 127 14.65 -10.20 -31.15
CA PRO A 127 15.44 -10.42 -32.36
C PRO A 127 15.78 -9.12 -33.10
N LEU A 128 14.91 -8.10 -33.04
CA LEU A 128 15.15 -6.79 -33.64
C LEU A 128 16.18 -5.97 -32.82
N ILE A 129 16.12 -6.07 -31.49
CA ILE A 129 17.03 -5.37 -30.57
C ILE A 129 18.46 -5.94 -30.64
N VAL A 130 18.60 -7.25 -30.81
CA VAL A 130 19.91 -7.89 -30.98
C VAL A 130 20.55 -7.46 -32.30
N ARG A 131 19.77 -7.36 -33.38
CA ARG A 131 20.26 -6.89 -34.69
C ARG A 131 20.72 -5.43 -34.69
N SER A 132 20.11 -4.58 -33.86
CA SER A 132 20.46 -3.15 -33.77
C SER A 132 21.65 -2.85 -32.84
N GLY A 133 22.19 -3.86 -32.15
CA GLY A 133 23.29 -3.67 -31.19
C GLY A 133 22.89 -2.98 -29.88
N LEU A 134 21.62 -2.65 -29.68
CA LEU A 134 21.10 -1.95 -28.49
C LEU A 134 20.88 -2.87 -27.28
N ALA A 135 21.15 -4.16 -27.42
CA ALA A 135 20.92 -5.17 -26.38
C ALA A 135 21.48 -4.80 -25.00
N ALA A 136 22.68 -4.23 -24.95
CA ALA A 136 23.33 -3.82 -23.70
C ALA A 136 22.58 -2.68 -22.99
N LEU A 137 22.01 -1.73 -23.74
CA LEU A 137 21.24 -0.61 -23.20
C LEU A 137 19.93 -1.09 -22.58
N PHE A 138 19.23 -2.00 -23.25
CA PHE A 138 18.00 -2.61 -22.71
C PHE A 138 18.30 -3.45 -21.46
N LEU A 139 19.37 -4.24 -21.47
CA LEU A 139 19.80 -4.99 -20.28
C LEU A 139 20.10 -4.06 -19.08
N ALA A 140 20.85 -2.98 -19.31
CA ALA A 140 21.13 -2.00 -18.27
C ALA A 140 19.85 -1.33 -17.75
N ALA A 141 18.94 -0.93 -18.65
CA ALA A 141 17.66 -0.35 -18.28
C ALA A 141 16.79 -1.31 -17.46
N GLY A 142 16.76 -2.60 -17.83
CA GLY A 142 16.09 -3.67 -17.08
C GLY A 142 16.63 -3.79 -15.65
N CYS A 143 17.95 -3.89 -15.50
CA CYS A 143 18.59 -3.96 -14.18
C CYS A 143 18.32 -2.71 -13.31
N VAL A 144 18.38 -1.52 -13.90
CA VAL A 144 18.06 -0.27 -13.18
C VAL A 144 16.59 -0.26 -12.74
N SER A 145 15.67 -0.65 -13.61
CA SER A 145 14.24 -0.71 -13.29
C SER A 145 13.93 -1.71 -12.16
N LEU A 146 14.60 -2.88 -12.15
CA LEU A 146 14.52 -3.84 -11.06
C LEU A 146 15.04 -3.24 -9.75
N GLY A 147 16.20 -2.58 -9.78
CA GLY A 147 16.79 -1.92 -8.62
C GLY A 147 15.88 -0.83 -8.04
N VAL A 148 15.22 -0.05 -8.89
CA VAL A 148 14.22 0.96 -8.46
C VAL A 148 13.02 0.28 -7.79
N CYS A 149 12.47 -0.79 -8.37
CA CYS A 149 11.35 -1.51 -7.78
C CYS A 149 11.71 -2.13 -6.42
N LEU A 150 12.88 -2.77 -6.32
CA LEU A 150 13.38 -3.31 -5.06
C LEU A 150 13.64 -2.20 -4.02
N GLY A 151 14.15 -1.05 -4.44
CA GLY A 151 14.32 0.11 -3.56
C GLY A 151 13.00 0.65 -3.02
N LEU A 152 11.95 0.74 -3.85
CA LEU A 152 10.61 1.10 -3.42
C LEU A 152 10.04 0.09 -2.42
N TYR A 153 10.29 -1.20 -2.64
CA TYR A 153 9.85 -2.27 -1.74
C TYR A 153 10.61 -2.24 -0.41
N GLY A 154 11.92 -2.01 -0.44
CA GLY A 154 12.73 -1.81 0.75
C GLY A 154 12.22 -0.62 1.58
N ARG A 155 11.88 0.50 0.95
CA ARG A 155 11.26 1.64 1.65
C ARG A 155 9.88 1.31 2.21
N LEU A 156 9.08 0.52 1.51
CA LEU A 156 7.77 0.10 1.99
C LEU A 156 7.87 -0.88 3.17
N LEU A 157 8.88 -1.75 3.20
CA LEU A 157 9.09 -2.65 4.33
C LEU A 157 9.73 -1.92 5.53
N LEU A 158 10.80 -1.14 5.29
CA LEU A 158 11.57 -0.47 6.35
C LEU A 158 10.90 0.78 6.90
N GLY A 159 10.25 1.58 6.05
CA GLY A 159 9.50 2.76 6.47
C GLY A 159 8.24 2.43 7.26
N HIS A 160 7.93 1.14 7.44
CA HIS A 160 6.83 0.63 8.25
C HIS A 160 7.32 -0.13 9.51
N VAL A 161 8.64 -0.16 9.76
CA VAL A 161 9.27 -0.78 10.95
C VAL A 161 9.82 0.25 11.93
N ALA A 162 9.93 1.53 11.53
CA ALA A 162 10.24 2.67 12.41
C ALA A 162 8.95 3.38 12.84
#